data_AF-A0A090X459-F1
#
_entry.id   AF-A0A090X459-F1
#
_cell.length_a   1.000
_cell.length_b   1.000
_cell.length_c   1.000
_cell.angle_alpha   90.00
_cell.angle_beta   90.00
_cell.angle_gamma   90.00
#
_symmetry.space_group_name_H-M   'P 1'
#
loop_
_entity.id
_entity.type
_entity.pdbx_description
1 polymer ?
#
loop_
_entity_poly.entity_id
_entity_poly.type
_entity_poly.pdbx_seq_one_letter_code
_entity_poly.pdbx_strand_id
1 'polypeptide(L)'
;MIKPTPNIRKTLFRSLKRDLMKEKTTILSIRFGLFFTVLLCQFAEAQLAVRNDAYVYVNDEIVFVEDDINLGEPASTIYLRTEAQIIQGIGTTGNSGEGALSVYQDGNVGAYEYNYWCSPTGLPAVATGNGLFGITLLNDIVDDVNSTSAGTTHQPGYNGTSAPLNIEPYWIWTYPAGTDYTGWVYAGGDATLIAPGYGFSMKGTVGSGENQNYDFRGKPNTGTISITVVNGSETLVGNPYPSAMDAHAYIWDAENRNVFDGVLRYWEQDPTTDSHNLASYDGGYTTYTIDEFSFVPTIVPAVFKTYNTDGTEAGNSGTTNTGKIPERYIPIGQGFKILANASGTLKAKNSHRVYEKESGGNSAFFKSANSKGKKLKIQFSQL
;
A
#
# COMPACT_ATOMS: atom_id res chain seq x y z
N MET A 1 1.79 94.10 37.99
CA MET A 1 2.84 93.07 37.87
C MET A 1 2.61 92.01 38.95
N ILE A 2 1.74 91.01 38.75
CA ILE A 2 1.54 89.92 39.72
C ILE A 2 1.35 88.57 39.00
N LYS A 3 2.27 87.68 39.35
CA LYS A 3 2.63 86.28 39.04
C LYS A 3 1.74 85.36 38.17
N PRO A 4 2.36 84.52 37.31
CA PRO A 4 1.68 83.50 36.52
C PRO A 4 1.30 82.28 37.37
N THR A 5 0.06 81.81 37.21
CA THR A 5 -0.54 80.69 37.96
C THR A 5 0.00 79.32 37.50
N PRO A 6 0.42 78.44 38.42
CA PRO A 6 1.06 77.16 38.08
C PRO A 6 0.00 76.05 37.96
N ASN A 7 -0.68 75.90 36.82
CA ASN A 7 -1.58 74.73 36.69
C ASN A 7 -1.82 74.15 35.29
N ILE A 8 -1.29 74.73 34.21
CA ILE A 8 -1.54 74.19 32.86
C ILE A 8 -0.55 73.07 32.52
N ARG A 9 0.75 73.20 32.89
CA ARG A 9 1.77 72.17 32.61
C ARG A 9 1.54 70.84 33.34
N LYS A 10 1.11 70.85 34.62
CA LYS A 10 0.87 69.60 35.38
C LYS A 10 -0.31 68.80 34.82
N THR A 11 -1.33 69.47 34.31
CA THR A 11 -2.54 68.85 33.76
C THR A 11 -2.25 68.25 32.38
N LEU A 12 -1.48 68.96 31.54
CA LEU A 12 -1.05 68.47 30.23
C LEU A 12 -0.11 67.25 30.35
N PHE A 13 0.87 67.29 31.25
CA PHE A 13 1.77 66.14 31.50
C PHE A 13 1.05 64.92 32.08
N ARG A 14 0.01 65.11 32.90
CA ARG A 14 -0.83 64.02 33.42
C ARG A 14 -1.77 63.43 32.36
N SER A 15 -2.18 64.21 31.36
CA SER A 15 -2.93 63.70 30.20
C SER A 15 -2.00 62.90 29.31
N LEU A 16 -0.88 63.50 28.87
CA LEU A 16 0.08 62.85 27.98
C LEU A 16 0.61 61.52 28.56
N LYS A 17 0.89 61.47 29.87
CA LYS A 17 1.33 60.24 30.54
C LYS A 17 0.24 59.17 30.63
N ARG A 18 -1.04 59.56 30.77
CA ARG A 18 -2.17 58.61 30.74
C ARG A 18 -2.42 58.08 29.34
N ASP A 19 -2.32 58.93 28.34
CA ASP A 19 -2.50 58.56 26.94
C ASP A 19 -1.35 57.66 26.45
N LEU A 20 -0.08 57.98 26.79
CA LEU A 20 1.06 57.10 26.51
C LEU A 20 0.98 55.74 27.22
N MET A 21 0.45 55.71 28.45
CA MET A 21 0.27 54.45 29.18
C MET A 21 -0.85 53.62 28.56
N LYS A 22 -1.99 54.22 28.20
CA LYS A 22 -3.07 53.52 27.48
C LYS A 22 -2.60 52.96 26.14
N GLU A 23 -1.86 53.73 25.36
CA GLU A 23 -1.36 53.30 24.05
C GLU A 23 -0.37 52.14 24.18
N LYS A 24 0.54 52.19 25.18
CA LYS A 24 1.43 51.05 25.49
C LYS A 24 0.66 49.81 25.95
N THR A 25 -0.35 49.95 26.80
CA THR A 25 -1.16 48.81 27.26
C THR A 25 -1.96 48.22 26.10
N THR A 26 -2.55 49.05 25.24
CA THR A 26 -3.32 48.58 24.06
C THR A 26 -2.41 47.89 23.05
N ILE A 27 -1.23 48.45 22.74
CA ILE A 27 -0.26 47.81 21.83
C ILE A 27 0.29 46.51 22.42
N LEU A 28 0.54 46.45 23.74
CA LEU A 28 0.98 45.25 24.43
C LEU A 28 -0.12 44.17 24.44
N SER A 29 -1.38 44.54 24.68
CA SER A 29 -2.53 43.64 24.63
C SER A 29 -2.82 43.13 23.21
N ILE A 30 -2.66 43.96 22.19
CA ILE A 30 -2.81 43.55 20.79
C ILE A 30 -1.67 42.62 20.39
N ARG A 31 -0.41 42.90 20.77
CA ARG A 31 0.73 42.02 20.49
C ARG A 31 0.66 40.71 21.26
N PHE A 32 0.21 40.72 22.51
CA PHE A 32 -0.01 39.52 23.31
C PHE A 32 -1.18 38.70 22.77
N GLY A 33 -2.27 39.36 22.34
CA GLY A 33 -3.38 38.73 21.64
C GLY A 33 -2.95 38.09 20.33
N LEU A 34 -2.24 38.82 19.45
CA LEU A 34 -1.75 38.30 18.17
C LEU A 34 -0.75 37.14 18.36
N PHE A 35 0.13 37.23 19.35
CA PHE A 35 1.07 36.15 19.69
C PHE A 35 0.34 34.92 20.25
N PHE A 36 -0.72 35.11 21.05
CA PHE A 36 -1.56 34.01 21.56
C PHE A 36 -2.42 33.38 20.45
N THR A 37 -2.93 34.16 19.49
CA THR A 37 -3.67 33.65 18.33
C THR A 37 -2.75 32.88 17.37
N VAL A 38 -1.51 33.34 17.17
CA VAL A 38 -0.50 32.60 16.39
C VAL A 38 -0.06 31.33 17.11
N LEU A 39 0.01 31.34 18.46
CA LEU A 39 0.28 30.13 19.25
C LEU A 39 -0.87 29.10 19.21
N LEU A 40 -2.12 29.58 19.12
CA LEU A 40 -3.33 28.72 19.02
C LEU A 40 -3.52 28.13 17.62
N CYS A 41 -2.90 28.69 16.58
CA CYS A 41 -2.96 28.17 15.21
C CYS A 41 -1.87 27.12 14.90
N GLN A 42 -1.09 26.65 15.87
CA GLN A 42 0.09 25.80 15.61
C GLN A 42 -0.16 24.29 15.54
N PHE A 43 -1.39 23.80 15.58
CA PHE A 43 -1.67 22.36 15.37
C PHE A 43 -2.96 22.17 14.57
N ALA A 44 -2.97 22.57 13.30
CA ALA A 44 -3.89 21.95 12.36
C ALA A 44 -3.25 20.63 11.93
N GLU A 45 -3.60 19.53 12.60
CA GLU A 45 -3.33 18.19 12.09
C GLU A 45 -4.02 18.11 10.71
N ALA A 46 -3.26 17.96 9.63
CA ALA A 46 -3.82 17.92 8.28
C ALA A 46 -4.50 16.57 8.04
N GLN A 47 -5.74 16.44 8.50
CA GLN A 47 -6.61 15.28 8.31
C GLN A 47 -7.53 15.46 7.09
N LEU A 48 -7.89 14.34 6.44
CA LEU A 48 -8.77 14.32 5.26
C LEU A 48 -10.06 13.57 5.58
N ALA A 49 -11.20 14.26 5.50
CA ALA A 49 -12.51 13.64 5.68
C ALA A 49 -13.32 13.71 4.37
N VAL A 50 -13.84 12.56 3.94
CA VAL A 50 -14.79 12.44 2.82
C VAL A 50 -16.12 11.97 3.42
N ARG A 51 -17.20 12.68 3.09
CA ARG A 51 -18.50 12.51 3.75
C ARG A 51 -19.63 12.27 2.76
N ASN A 52 -20.69 11.63 3.23
CA ASN A 52 -21.88 11.27 2.48
C ASN A 52 -21.53 10.39 1.27
N ASP A 53 -21.98 10.79 0.07
CA ASP A 53 -21.67 10.21 -1.22
C ASP A 53 -20.59 11.01 -1.99
N ALA A 54 -19.89 11.93 -1.31
CA ALA A 54 -18.79 12.66 -1.92
C ALA A 54 -17.60 11.75 -2.21
N TYR A 55 -16.78 12.15 -3.17
CA TYR A 55 -15.53 11.47 -3.47
C TYR A 55 -14.38 12.45 -3.72
N VAL A 56 -13.16 11.95 -3.52
CA VAL A 56 -11.92 12.58 -3.99
C VAL A 56 -11.39 11.75 -5.15
N TYR A 57 -11.12 12.39 -6.28
CA TYR A 57 -10.56 11.73 -7.45
C TYR A 57 -9.13 12.23 -7.68
N VAL A 58 -8.16 11.33 -7.55
CA VAL A 58 -6.73 11.61 -7.71
C VAL A 58 -6.25 10.85 -8.95
N ASN A 59 -5.66 11.58 -9.89
CA ASN A 59 -5.17 11.00 -11.13
C ASN A 59 -3.75 11.47 -11.40
N ASP A 60 -2.83 10.53 -11.53
CA ASP A 60 -1.42 10.81 -11.85
C ASP A 60 -0.70 11.72 -10.85
N GLU A 61 -1.20 11.80 -9.62
CA GLU A 61 -0.77 12.75 -8.59
C GLU A 61 -0.72 12.11 -7.20
N ILE A 62 0.00 12.76 -6.29
CA ILE A 62 0.03 12.40 -4.87
C ILE A 62 -0.97 13.22 -4.05
N VAL A 63 -1.61 12.56 -3.08
CA VAL A 63 -2.24 13.23 -1.93
C VAL A 63 -1.44 12.94 -0.66
N PHE A 64 -1.07 13.99 0.07
CA PHE A 64 -0.42 13.90 1.37
C PHE A 64 -1.42 14.24 2.49
N VAL A 65 -1.50 13.39 3.52
CA VAL A 65 -2.36 13.58 4.70
C VAL A 65 -1.51 13.36 5.95
N GLU A 66 -1.43 14.33 6.87
CA GLU A 66 -0.49 14.24 7.99
C GLU A 66 -0.92 13.20 9.04
N ASP A 67 -2.22 13.18 9.41
CA ASP A 67 -2.75 12.32 10.47
C ASP A 67 -3.66 11.22 9.92
N ASP A 68 -4.97 11.46 9.85
CA ASP A 68 -5.94 10.44 9.47
C ASP A 68 -6.76 10.78 8.22
N ILE A 69 -7.21 9.69 7.59
CA ILE A 69 -8.25 9.69 6.56
C ILE A 69 -9.52 9.11 7.17
N ASN A 70 -10.61 9.88 7.11
CA ASN A 70 -11.95 9.46 7.52
C ASN A 70 -12.87 9.35 6.31
N LEU A 71 -13.29 8.13 5.98
CA LEU A 71 -14.26 7.83 4.92
C LEU A 71 -15.61 7.51 5.56
N GLY A 72 -16.33 8.55 5.98
CA GLY A 72 -17.37 8.44 7.01
C GLY A 72 -18.49 7.46 6.71
N GLU A 73 -18.97 7.46 5.47
CA GLU A 73 -20.15 6.72 5.04
C GLU A 73 -19.80 5.70 3.93
N PRO A 74 -20.57 4.60 3.74
CA PRO A 74 -20.25 3.56 2.76
C PRO A 74 -20.04 4.04 1.31
N ALA A 75 -20.65 5.17 0.94
CA ALA A 75 -20.51 5.77 -0.39
C ALA A 75 -19.31 6.74 -0.50
N SER A 76 -18.73 7.17 0.62
CA SER A 76 -17.59 8.08 0.62
C SER A 76 -16.34 7.39 0.07
N THR A 77 -15.73 7.96 -0.96
CA THR A 77 -14.69 7.25 -1.71
C THR A 77 -13.49 8.12 -2.06
N ILE A 78 -12.29 7.54 -2.04
CA ILE A 78 -11.12 8.13 -2.70
C ILE A 78 -10.71 7.22 -3.86
N TYR A 79 -10.61 7.79 -5.06
CA TYR A 79 -10.20 7.08 -6.26
C TYR A 79 -8.75 7.44 -6.61
N LEU A 80 -7.89 6.41 -6.69
CA LEU A 80 -6.52 6.54 -7.18
C LEU A 80 -6.43 5.97 -8.61
N ARG A 81 -6.12 6.81 -9.58
CA ARG A 81 -6.03 6.46 -11.00
C ARG A 81 -4.69 6.89 -11.59
N THR A 82 -4.26 6.18 -12.62
CA THR A 82 -2.99 6.45 -13.32
C THR A 82 -1.84 6.57 -12.32
N GLU A 83 -1.62 5.53 -11.52
CA GLU A 83 -0.52 5.47 -10.54
C GLU A 83 -0.55 6.56 -9.45
N ALA A 84 -1.70 7.20 -9.23
CA ALA A 84 -1.90 8.09 -8.09
C ALA A 84 -1.70 7.36 -6.76
N GLN A 85 -1.22 8.09 -5.75
CA GLN A 85 -0.85 7.52 -4.45
C GLN A 85 -1.30 8.40 -3.31
N ILE A 86 -1.47 7.80 -2.13
CA ILE A 86 -1.62 8.53 -0.88
C ILE A 86 -0.39 8.28 -0.04
N ILE A 87 0.21 9.34 0.52
CA ILE A 87 1.21 9.23 1.58
C ILE A 87 0.64 9.82 2.85
N GLN A 88 0.87 9.14 3.97
CA GLN A 88 0.54 9.69 5.29
C GLN A 88 1.78 10.03 6.10
N GLY A 89 1.68 11.12 6.86
CA GLY A 89 2.68 11.58 7.80
C GLY A 89 2.79 10.72 9.05
N ILE A 90 3.23 11.33 10.14
CA ILE A 90 3.54 10.62 11.39
C ILE A 90 2.40 10.63 12.41
N GLY A 91 1.23 11.14 12.03
CA GLY A 91 0.06 11.16 12.91
C GLY A 91 -0.36 9.76 13.35
N THR A 92 -0.98 9.70 14.52
CA THR A 92 -1.22 8.46 15.27
C THR A 92 -2.69 8.08 15.37
N THR A 93 -3.61 8.89 14.85
CA THR A 93 -5.05 8.67 14.98
C THR A 93 -5.49 7.41 14.23
N GLY A 94 -4.93 7.18 13.05
CA GLY A 94 -5.24 6.05 12.19
C GLY A 94 -6.55 6.23 11.41
N ASN A 95 -6.61 5.62 10.24
CA ASN A 95 -7.74 5.80 9.32
C ASN A 95 -9.02 5.14 9.87
N SER A 96 -10.17 5.72 9.53
CA SER A 96 -11.49 5.29 10.01
C SER A 96 -12.57 5.44 8.93
N GLY A 97 -13.73 4.83 9.18
CA GLY A 97 -14.93 5.00 8.37
C GLY A 97 -15.34 3.75 7.57
N GLU A 98 -16.55 3.80 7.02
CA GLU A 98 -17.20 2.71 6.30
C GLU A 98 -17.04 2.81 4.77
N GLY A 99 -16.51 3.93 4.27
CA GLY A 99 -16.20 4.14 2.86
C GLY A 99 -14.93 3.42 2.39
N ALA A 100 -14.48 3.75 1.17
CA ALA A 100 -13.39 3.03 0.54
C ALA A 100 -12.36 3.95 -0.15
N LEU A 101 -11.08 3.60 -0.02
CA LEU A 101 -10.09 3.91 -1.04
C LEU A 101 -10.18 2.84 -2.13
N SER A 102 -10.23 3.27 -3.39
CA SER A 102 -10.19 2.45 -4.60
C SER A 102 -8.85 2.68 -5.30
N VAL A 103 -8.09 1.61 -5.49
CA VAL A 103 -6.82 1.64 -6.21
C VAL A 103 -6.71 0.44 -7.15
N TYR A 104 -6.37 0.72 -8.40
CA TYR A 104 -6.21 -0.30 -9.42
C TYR A 104 -4.82 -0.91 -9.33
N GLN A 105 -4.76 -2.23 -9.42
CA GLN A 105 -3.54 -3.02 -9.53
C GLN A 105 -3.77 -4.16 -10.52
N ASP A 106 -2.72 -4.59 -11.20
CA ASP A 106 -2.85 -5.57 -12.27
C ASP A 106 -1.89 -6.76 -12.08
N GLY A 107 -2.46 -7.96 -12.15
CA GLY A 107 -1.74 -9.22 -11.94
C GLY A 107 -1.28 -9.89 -13.23
N ASN A 108 -0.76 -11.10 -13.09
CA ASN A 108 -0.49 -12.02 -14.20
C ASN A 108 -1.75 -12.27 -15.06
N VAL A 109 -1.50 -12.60 -16.33
CA VAL A 109 -2.54 -12.81 -17.35
C VAL A 109 -3.20 -14.19 -17.28
N GLY A 110 -2.44 -15.24 -16.93
CA GLY A 110 -2.94 -16.61 -17.01
C GLY A 110 -3.45 -17.16 -15.68
N ALA A 111 -4.29 -18.19 -15.79
CA ALA A 111 -4.95 -18.82 -14.66
C ALA A 111 -4.04 -19.79 -13.88
N TYR A 112 -2.82 -20.01 -14.36
CA TYR A 112 -1.85 -20.91 -13.74
C TYR A 112 -0.75 -20.14 -12.99
N GLU A 113 -0.69 -18.83 -13.19
CA GLU A 113 0.36 -17.96 -12.69
C GLU A 113 0.00 -17.28 -11.38
N TYR A 114 0.86 -17.48 -10.39
CA TYR A 114 0.72 -16.88 -9.07
C TYR A 114 1.22 -15.45 -9.06
N ASN A 115 0.37 -14.59 -8.52
CA ASN A 115 0.73 -13.29 -8.02
C ASN A 115 0.90 -13.38 -6.51
N TYR A 116 1.94 -12.75 -5.99
CA TYR A 116 2.07 -12.51 -4.56
C TYR A 116 1.70 -11.06 -4.27
N TRP A 117 0.66 -10.91 -3.46
CA TRP A 117 0.05 -9.62 -3.14
C TRP A 117 0.22 -9.29 -1.66
N CYS A 118 0.11 -8.01 -1.31
CA CYS A 118 -0.14 -7.51 0.03
C CYS A 118 -1.12 -6.36 -0.06
N SER A 119 -2.24 -6.41 0.64
CA SER A 119 -3.31 -5.44 0.39
C SER A 119 -2.97 -4.04 0.90
N PRO A 120 -3.20 -2.97 0.10
CA PRO A 120 -3.12 -1.58 0.56
C PRO A 120 -4.33 -1.14 1.40
N THR A 121 -5.39 -1.95 1.44
CA THR A 121 -6.65 -1.68 2.12
C THR A 121 -7.11 -2.84 2.98
N GLY A 122 -7.99 -2.56 3.94
CA GLY A 122 -8.66 -3.56 4.76
C GLY A 122 -10.16 -3.28 4.89
N LEU A 123 -10.85 -4.13 5.63
CA LEU A 123 -12.27 -4.01 5.93
C LEU A 123 -12.62 -2.61 6.45
N PRO A 124 -13.57 -1.91 5.81
CA PRO A 124 -14.08 -0.65 6.32
C PRO A 124 -14.72 -0.84 7.71
N ALA A 125 -14.48 0.13 8.59
CA ALA A 125 -15.06 0.17 9.92
C ALA A 125 -14.96 1.59 10.48
N VAL A 126 -16.02 2.04 11.16
CA VAL A 126 -16.06 3.32 11.89
C VAL A 126 -14.89 3.46 12.87
N ALA A 127 -14.44 2.35 13.48
CA ALA A 127 -13.30 2.33 14.36
C ALA A 127 -11.98 2.69 13.63
N THR A 128 -11.12 3.42 14.31
CA THR A 128 -9.76 3.74 13.85
C THR A 128 -8.89 2.49 13.77
N GLY A 129 -7.99 2.46 12.79
CA GLY A 129 -6.98 1.39 12.63
C GLY A 129 -7.18 0.55 11.37
N ASN A 130 -6.17 -0.27 11.08
CA ASN A 130 -6.13 -1.10 9.88
C ASN A 130 -7.04 -2.34 10.04
N GLY A 131 -7.85 -2.62 9.02
CA GLY A 131 -8.76 -3.78 9.01
C GLY A 131 -8.08 -5.02 8.43
N LEU A 132 -8.70 -6.19 8.66
CA LEU A 132 -8.32 -7.41 7.94
C LEU A 132 -8.69 -7.30 6.46
N PHE A 133 -8.00 -8.05 5.62
CA PHE A 133 -8.26 -8.16 4.20
C PHE A 133 -8.82 -9.55 3.84
N GLY A 134 -9.56 -9.59 2.73
CA GLY A 134 -9.82 -10.80 1.97
C GLY A 134 -10.35 -10.44 0.58
N ILE A 135 -10.42 -11.45 -0.30
CA ILE A 135 -10.62 -11.22 -1.74
C ILE A 135 -11.98 -10.64 -2.12
N THR A 136 -12.96 -10.60 -1.21
CA THR A 136 -14.22 -9.86 -1.43
C THR A 136 -14.04 -8.34 -1.51
N LEU A 137 -12.89 -7.82 -1.08
CA LEU A 137 -12.51 -6.41 -1.25
C LEU A 137 -11.89 -6.13 -2.63
N LEU A 138 -11.77 -7.14 -3.49
CA LEU A 138 -11.39 -7.00 -4.89
C LEU A 138 -12.64 -6.87 -5.76
N ASN A 139 -12.61 -5.92 -6.67
CA ASN A 139 -13.74 -5.59 -7.53
C ASN A 139 -13.31 -5.60 -9.00
N ASP A 140 -14.28 -5.90 -9.86
CA ASP A 140 -14.21 -5.73 -11.30
C ASP A 140 -14.42 -4.26 -11.66
N ILE A 141 -13.64 -3.77 -12.63
CA ILE A 141 -13.63 -2.37 -13.01
C ILE A 141 -14.69 -2.16 -14.10
N VAL A 142 -15.64 -1.25 -13.85
CA VAL A 142 -16.66 -0.86 -14.84
C VAL A 142 -16.21 0.41 -15.57
N ASP A 143 -15.84 1.43 -14.79
CA ASP A 143 -15.27 2.69 -15.26
C ASP A 143 -14.43 3.33 -14.13
N ASP A 144 -13.93 4.55 -14.36
CA ASP A 144 -13.04 5.25 -13.45
C ASP A 144 -13.59 5.46 -12.03
N VAL A 145 -14.91 5.44 -11.83
CA VAL A 145 -15.54 5.64 -10.52
C VAL A 145 -16.50 4.52 -10.11
N ASN A 146 -16.81 3.58 -11.00
CA ASN A 146 -17.71 2.46 -10.74
C ASN A 146 -16.98 1.11 -10.78
N SER A 147 -17.33 0.25 -9.85
CA SER A 147 -16.82 -1.13 -9.77
C SER A 147 -17.88 -2.06 -9.22
N THR A 148 -17.81 -3.33 -9.59
CA THR A 148 -18.70 -4.38 -9.09
C THR A 148 -17.89 -5.42 -8.35
N SER A 149 -18.40 -5.95 -7.23
CA SER A 149 -17.67 -6.97 -6.46
C SER A 149 -17.31 -8.17 -7.32
N ALA A 150 -16.06 -8.64 -7.19
CA ALA A 150 -15.64 -9.87 -7.84
C ALA A 150 -16.42 -11.06 -7.26
N GLY A 151 -16.75 -12.02 -8.11
CA GLY A 151 -17.22 -13.33 -7.65
C GLY A 151 -16.11 -14.06 -6.88
N THR A 152 -16.46 -14.81 -5.86
CA THR A 152 -15.53 -15.64 -5.06
C THR A 152 -16.00 -17.09 -4.97
N THR A 153 -16.77 -17.53 -5.97
CA THR A 153 -17.34 -18.87 -6.00
C THR A 153 -16.31 -19.85 -6.57
N HIS A 154 -16.07 -20.94 -5.83
CA HIS A 154 -15.23 -22.04 -6.29
C HIS A 154 -15.73 -22.62 -7.62
N GLN A 155 -14.85 -22.67 -8.62
CA GLN A 155 -15.15 -23.18 -9.95
C GLN A 155 -14.58 -24.59 -10.14
N PRO A 156 -15.30 -25.49 -10.84
CA PRO A 156 -14.74 -26.75 -11.30
C PRO A 156 -13.45 -26.51 -12.09
N GLY A 157 -12.38 -27.25 -11.73
CA GLY A 157 -11.08 -27.11 -12.36
C GLY A 157 -10.21 -26.00 -11.80
N TYR A 158 -10.60 -25.34 -10.70
CA TYR A 158 -9.77 -24.39 -9.96
C TYR A 158 -9.31 -23.19 -10.80
N ASN A 159 -10.19 -22.63 -11.62
CA ASN A 159 -9.86 -21.49 -12.47
C ASN A 159 -10.78 -20.31 -12.19
N GLY A 160 -10.19 -19.12 -11.99
CA GLY A 160 -10.94 -17.87 -11.99
C GLY A 160 -11.37 -17.48 -13.41
N THR A 161 -12.35 -16.60 -13.53
CA THR A 161 -12.81 -16.03 -14.80
C THR A 161 -12.57 -14.53 -14.82
N SER A 162 -12.23 -13.99 -15.99
CA SER A 162 -11.94 -12.55 -16.17
C SER A 162 -13.19 -11.70 -16.41
N ALA A 163 -14.23 -12.27 -17.01
CA ALA A 163 -15.47 -11.57 -17.35
C ALA A 163 -16.68 -12.54 -17.35
N PRO A 164 -17.63 -12.42 -16.40
CA PRO A 164 -17.51 -11.59 -15.18
C PRO A 164 -16.32 -12.04 -14.32
N LEU A 165 -15.71 -11.09 -13.61
CA LEU A 165 -14.59 -11.40 -12.72
C LEU A 165 -15.04 -12.36 -11.61
N ASN A 166 -14.41 -13.55 -11.56
CA ASN A 166 -14.50 -14.48 -10.44
C ASN A 166 -13.08 -14.89 -10.03
N ILE A 167 -12.74 -14.60 -8.78
CA ILE A 167 -11.48 -14.99 -8.17
C ILE A 167 -11.66 -16.38 -7.55
N GLU A 168 -10.79 -17.32 -7.90
CA GLU A 168 -10.88 -18.68 -7.39
C GLU A 168 -10.37 -18.75 -5.93
N PRO A 169 -11.24 -18.97 -4.93
CA PRO A 169 -10.86 -18.95 -3.52
C PRO A 169 -9.88 -20.06 -3.14
N TYR A 170 -9.79 -21.15 -3.91
CA TYR A 170 -8.82 -22.20 -3.65
C TYR A 170 -7.37 -21.71 -3.73
N TRP A 171 -7.07 -20.65 -4.49
CA TRP A 171 -5.69 -20.16 -4.66
C TRP A 171 -5.28 -19.06 -3.70
N ILE A 172 -6.09 -18.79 -2.68
CA ILE A 172 -5.80 -17.76 -1.68
C ILE A 172 -5.15 -18.40 -0.45
N TRP A 173 -3.82 -18.27 -0.39
CA TRP A 173 -2.99 -18.81 0.67
C TRP A 173 -2.09 -17.73 1.24
N THR A 174 -1.80 -17.82 2.53
CA THR A 174 -0.79 -17.01 3.21
C THR A 174 0.40 -17.89 3.59
N TYR A 175 1.54 -17.28 3.88
CA TYR A 175 2.71 -18.00 4.37
C TYR A 175 3.24 -17.28 5.62
N PRO A 176 2.57 -17.41 6.78
CA PRO A 176 2.87 -16.60 7.96
C PRO A 176 4.21 -16.95 8.61
N ALA A 177 4.59 -18.24 8.63
CA ALA A 177 5.89 -18.73 9.05
C ALA A 177 6.06 -20.19 8.58
N GLY A 178 7.07 -20.49 7.78
CA GLY A 178 7.39 -21.87 7.41
C GLY A 178 8.80 -22.03 6.85
N THR A 179 9.26 -23.28 6.78
CA THR A 179 10.58 -23.65 6.24
C THR A 179 10.50 -24.41 4.92
N ASP A 180 9.29 -24.81 4.52
CA ASP A 180 9.02 -25.63 3.35
C ASP A 180 7.58 -25.41 2.84
N TYR A 181 7.15 -26.23 1.88
CA TYR A 181 5.82 -26.12 1.27
C TYR A 181 4.65 -26.25 2.26
N THR A 182 4.83 -26.95 3.39
CA THR A 182 3.76 -27.14 4.38
C THR A 182 3.44 -25.87 5.19
N GLY A 183 4.28 -24.82 5.06
CA GLY A 183 4.05 -23.51 5.67
C GLY A 183 2.92 -22.68 5.05
N TRP A 184 2.35 -23.10 3.91
CA TRP A 184 1.19 -22.45 3.32
C TRP A 184 -0.07 -22.68 4.16
N VAL A 185 -0.74 -21.60 4.53
CA VAL A 185 -1.98 -21.62 5.30
C VAL A 185 -3.12 -21.08 4.44
N TYR A 186 -4.17 -21.89 4.30
CA TYR A 186 -5.35 -21.53 3.51
C TYR A 186 -6.05 -20.30 4.11
N ALA A 187 -6.24 -19.26 3.30
CA ALA A 187 -6.96 -18.06 3.69
C ALA A 187 -8.32 -17.95 2.97
N GLY A 188 -8.54 -18.65 1.86
CA GLY A 188 -9.84 -18.79 1.24
C GLY A 188 -10.51 -17.50 0.76
N GLY A 189 -11.84 -17.53 0.65
CA GLY A 189 -12.62 -16.49 -0.01
C GLY A 189 -13.14 -15.37 0.89
N ASP A 190 -12.98 -15.46 2.21
CA ASP A 190 -13.64 -14.56 3.17
C ASP A 190 -12.81 -13.31 3.47
N ALA A 191 -13.50 -12.20 3.74
CA ALA A 191 -12.94 -10.85 3.94
C ALA A 191 -12.09 -10.66 5.22
N THR A 192 -11.86 -11.70 6.02
CA THR A 192 -11.52 -11.58 7.46
C THR A 192 -10.30 -12.40 7.86
N LEU A 193 -9.45 -12.83 6.92
CA LEU A 193 -8.44 -13.84 7.22
C LEU A 193 -7.00 -13.36 7.04
N ILE A 194 -6.77 -12.23 6.36
CA ILE A 194 -5.42 -11.76 6.06
C ILE A 194 -5.16 -10.46 6.84
N ALA A 195 -4.24 -10.50 7.80
CA ALA A 195 -3.86 -9.31 8.56
C ALA A 195 -3.00 -8.34 7.72
N PRO A 196 -3.07 -7.01 7.96
CA PRO A 196 -2.23 -6.03 7.27
C PRO A 196 -0.75 -6.39 7.31
N GLY A 197 -0.04 -6.17 6.19
CA GLY A 197 1.39 -6.46 6.06
C GLY A 197 1.72 -7.91 5.72
N TYR A 198 0.84 -8.87 6.02
CA TYR A 198 0.96 -10.23 5.50
C TYR A 198 0.58 -10.24 4.02
N GLY A 199 1.34 -10.99 3.23
CA GLY A 199 1.02 -11.22 1.84
C GLY A 199 0.22 -12.50 1.62
N PHE A 200 -0.35 -12.62 0.42
CA PHE A 200 -1.13 -13.76 -0.02
C PHE A 200 -0.84 -14.13 -1.47
N SER A 201 -0.98 -15.41 -1.80
CA SER A 201 -0.98 -15.88 -3.18
C SER A 201 -2.36 -15.68 -3.81
N MET A 202 -2.39 -15.39 -5.11
CA MET A 202 -3.59 -15.45 -5.92
C MET A 202 -3.21 -15.79 -7.36
N LYS A 203 -3.91 -16.75 -7.98
CA LYS A 203 -3.71 -17.01 -9.41
C LYS A 203 -4.46 -15.99 -10.27
N GLY A 204 -4.00 -15.80 -11.51
CA GLY A 204 -4.74 -15.02 -12.50
C GLY A 204 -6.03 -15.72 -12.96
N THR A 205 -6.58 -15.24 -14.06
CA THR A 205 -7.92 -15.62 -14.53
C THR A 205 -7.91 -16.19 -15.95
N VAL A 206 -8.89 -17.02 -16.27
CA VAL A 206 -9.14 -17.46 -17.64
C VAL A 206 -9.86 -16.35 -18.41
N GLY A 207 -9.45 -16.14 -19.66
CA GLY A 207 -10.13 -15.25 -20.61
C GLY A 207 -9.55 -13.84 -20.70
N SER A 208 -8.58 -13.48 -19.84
CA SER A 208 -7.88 -12.21 -19.95
C SER A 208 -6.97 -12.21 -21.19
N GLY A 209 -7.13 -11.22 -22.07
CA GLY A 209 -6.23 -11.00 -23.21
C GLY A 209 -4.97 -10.21 -22.81
N GLU A 210 -5.02 -9.53 -21.67
CA GLU A 210 -3.95 -8.73 -21.06
C GLU A 210 -3.92 -9.07 -19.55
N ASN A 211 -3.09 -8.38 -18.76
CA ASN A 211 -3.13 -8.46 -17.30
C ASN A 211 -4.56 -8.25 -16.77
N GLN A 212 -4.98 -9.11 -15.85
CA GLN A 212 -6.24 -8.92 -15.14
C GLN A 212 -6.08 -7.73 -14.19
N ASN A 213 -6.94 -6.74 -14.35
CA ASN A 213 -7.01 -5.61 -13.44
C ASN A 213 -7.95 -5.93 -12.28
N TYR A 214 -7.59 -5.45 -11.10
CA TYR A 214 -8.36 -5.56 -9.87
C TYR A 214 -8.46 -4.18 -9.23
N ASP A 215 -9.66 -3.82 -8.77
CA ASP A 215 -9.86 -2.66 -7.90
C ASP A 215 -9.85 -3.11 -6.43
N PHE A 216 -8.77 -2.79 -5.72
CA PHE A 216 -8.70 -2.96 -4.28
C PHE A 216 -9.53 -1.86 -3.62
N ARG A 217 -10.65 -2.24 -2.99
CA ARG A 217 -11.57 -1.31 -2.35
C ARG A 217 -11.72 -1.60 -0.87
N GLY A 218 -11.31 -0.65 -0.03
CA GLY A 218 -11.48 -0.76 1.42
C GLY A 218 -10.89 0.44 2.14
N LYS A 219 -10.88 0.39 3.47
CA LYS A 219 -10.25 1.44 4.28
C LYS A 219 -8.73 1.42 4.05
N PRO A 220 -8.09 2.55 3.68
CA PRO A 220 -6.66 2.58 3.40
C PRO A 220 -5.84 2.28 4.66
N ASN A 221 -4.82 1.44 4.52
CA ASN A 221 -3.89 1.14 5.60
C ASN A 221 -2.95 2.33 5.88
N THR A 222 -2.58 2.52 7.15
CA THR A 222 -1.68 3.59 7.60
C THR A 222 -0.89 3.20 8.85
N GLY A 223 0.04 4.06 9.26
CA GLY A 223 0.77 3.97 10.51
C GLY A 223 1.81 2.86 10.48
N THR A 224 2.17 2.34 11.66
CA THR A 224 3.08 1.20 11.79
C THR A 224 2.30 -0.11 11.75
N ILE A 225 2.61 -0.97 10.78
CA ILE A 225 2.06 -2.32 10.65
C ILE A 225 3.10 -3.32 11.14
N SER A 226 2.71 -4.14 12.11
CA SER A 226 3.59 -5.11 12.78
C SER A 226 3.28 -6.53 12.33
N ILE A 227 4.32 -7.24 11.89
CA ILE A 227 4.24 -8.60 11.36
C ILE A 227 5.11 -9.48 12.27
N THR A 228 4.51 -10.50 12.87
CA THR A 228 5.26 -11.47 13.68
C THR A 228 6.05 -12.40 12.76
N VAL A 229 7.33 -12.55 13.04
CA VAL A 229 8.25 -13.43 12.31
C VAL A 229 8.92 -14.42 13.26
N VAL A 230 9.27 -15.60 12.74
CA VAL A 230 9.83 -16.73 13.52
C VAL A 230 11.22 -17.06 12.99
N ASN A 231 12.23 -17.09 13.86
CA ASN A 231 13.60 -17.39 13.47
C ASN A 231 13.71 -18.66 12.62
N GLY A 232 14.42 -18.58 11.49
CA GLY A 232 14.65 -19.67 10.57
C GLY A 232 13.49 -19.94 9.61
N SER A 233 12.36 -19.23 9.74
CA SER A 233 11.21 -19.37 8.86
C SER A 233 11.13 -18.24 7.84
N GLU A 234 10.64 -18.57 6.65
CA GLU A 234 10.18 -17.59 5.69
C GLU A 234 8.78 -17.07 6.07
N THR A 235 8.50 -15.81 5.73
CA THR A 235 7.17 -15.20 5.82
C THR A 235 6.86 -14.47 4.53
N LEU A 236 5.66 -14.67 3.97
CA LEU A 236 5.15 -13.86 2.86
C LEU A 236 4.57 -12.56 3.43
N VAL A 237 5.20 -11.45 3.06
CA VAL A 237 4.83 -10.08 3.44
C VAL A 237 4.68 -9.24 2.17
N GLY A 238 4.51 -7.92 2.29
CA GLY A 238 4.59 -7.04 1.13
C GLY A 238 4.47 -5.57 1.47
N ASN A 239 4.16 -4.75 0.47
CA ASN A 239 3.81 -3.34 0.67
C ASN A 239 2.32 -3.21 1.04
N PRO A 240 2.00 -2.84 2.29
CA PRO A 240 0.63 -2.76 2.76
C PRO A 240 0.00 -1.37 2.57
N TYR A 241 0.66 -0.43 1.89
CA TYR A 241 0.21 0.97 1.80
C TYR A 241 -0.32 1.32 0.41
N PRO A 242 -1.25 2.28 0.30
CA PRO A 242 -1.69 2.86 -0.97
C PRO A 242 -0.66 3.86 -1.55
N SER A 243 0.62 3.55 -1.45
CA SER A 243 1.77 4.24 -2.06
C SER A 243 2.90 3.24 -2.29
N ALA A 244 3.91 3.60 -3.08
CA ALA A 244 5.15 2.85 -3.11
C ALA A 244 5.84 2.86 -1.73
N MET A 245 6.68 1.85 -1.50
CA MET A 245 7.51 1.69 -0.30
C MET A 245 8.98 1.58 -0.68
N ASP A 246 9.86 2.33 -0.03
CA ASP A 246 11.30 2.28 -0.28
C ASP A 246 11.91 1.03 0.36
N ALA A 247 12.42 0.10 -0.47
CA ALA A 247 13.07 -1.11 0.01
C ALA A 247 14.29 -0.81 0.89
N HIS A 248 15.06 0.26 0.61
CA HIS A 248 16.20 0.65 1.44
C HIS A 248 15.74 1.05 2.84
N ALA A 249 14.74 1.92 2.92
CA ALA A 249 14.16 2.36 4.19
C ALA A 249 13.58 1.19 4.99
N TYR A 250 12.96 0.23 4.31
CA TYR A 250 12.40 -0.97 4.93
C TYR A 250 13.49 -1.95 5.44
N ILE A 251 14.51 -2.24 4.63
CA ILE A 251 15.59 -3.17 4.95
C ILE A 251 16.46 -2.64 6.09
N TRP A 252 16.83 -1.36 6.03
CA TRP A 252 17.76 -0.75 6.98
C TRP A 252 17.08 -0.04 8.16
N ASP A 253 15.75 -0.15 8.28
CA ASP A 253 15.04 0.31 9.48
C ASP A 253 15.68 -0.33 10.72
N ALA A 254 15.96 0.49 11.74
CA ALA A 254 16.63 0.06 12.95
C ALA A 254 15.89 -1.09 13.67
N GLU A 255 14.57 -1.19 13.49
CA GLU A 255 13.75 -2.27 14.06
C GLU A 255 13.65 -3.49 13.14
N ASN A 256 13.94 -3.37 11.84
CA ASN A 256 13.87 -4.47 10.88
C ASN A 256 15.21 -5.18 10.68
N ARG A 257 16.32 -4.44 10.63
CA ARG A 257 17.64 -4.96 10.19
C ARG A 257 18.22 -6.11 11.03
N ASN A 258 17.64 -6.40 12.19
CA ASN A 258 18.05 -7.48 13.09
C ASN A 258 17.01 -8.61 13.23
N VAL A 259 15.86 -8.54 12.53
CA VAL A 259 14.82 -9.58 12.59
C VAL A 259 14.73 -10.44 11.33
N PHE A 260 15.30 -9.98 10.21
CA PHE A 260 15.38 -10.74 8.97
C PHE A 260 16.74 -10.55 8.29
N ASP A 261 16.99 -11.33 7.25
CA ASP A 261 18.27 -11.39 6.54
C ASP A 261 18.57 -10.22 5.58
N GLY A 262 17.67 -9.24 5.48
CA GLY A 262 17.84 -8.09 4.58
C GLY A 262 17.60 -8.41 3.10
N VAL A 263 17.01 -9.57 2.78
CA VAL A 263 16.79 -10.04 1.39
C VAL A 263 15.30 -10.20 1.10
N LEU A 264 14.83 -9.47 0.08
CA LEU A 264 13.47 -9.58 -0.46
C LEU A 264 13.47 -10.63 -1.57
N ARG A 265 12.50 -11.56 -1.53
CA ARG A 265 12.40 -12.68 -2.47
C ARG A 265 11.10 -12.57 -3.25
N TYR A 266 11.21 -12.26 -4.53
CA TYR A 266 10.08 -12.10 -5.45
C TYR A 266 9.86 -13.37 -6.24
N TRP A 267 8.64 -13.90 -6.20
CA TRP A 267 8.29 -15.13 -6.91
C TRP A 267 8.24 -14.90 -8.41
N GLU A 268 8.82 -15.82 -9.15
CA GLU A 268 8.74 -15.93 -10.59
C GLU A 268 8.48 -17.37 -10.99
N GLN A 269 7.85 -17.55 -12.14
CA GLN A 269 7.55 -18.87 -12.67
C GLN A 269 7.55 -18.88 -14.19
N ASP A 270 7.71 -20.08 -14.74
CA ASP A 270 7.59 -20.32 -16.17
C ASP A 270 6.14 -20.06 -16.62
N PRO A 271 5.92 -19.05 -17.49
CA PRO A 271 4.60 -18.73 -18.00
C PRO A 271 4.00 -19.81 -18.91
N THR A 272 4.80 -20.79 -19.37
CA THR A 272 4.34 -21.89 -20.23
C THR A 272 3.84 -23.11 -19.46
N THR A 273 3.99 -23.08 -18.13
CA THR A 273 3.49 -24.13 -17.24
C THR A 273 1.97 -23.99 -17.04
N ASP A 274 1.20 -24.68 -17.88
CA ASP A 274 -0.27 -24.67 -17.86
C ASP A 274 -0.85 -25.77 -16.95
N SER A 275 -0.54 -25.74 -15.65
CA SER A 275 -0.99 -26.77 -14.70
C SER A 275 -1.33 -26.21 -13.32
N HIS A 276 -2.24 -26.89 -12.62
CA HIS A 276 -2.53 -26.66 -11.21
C HIS A 276 -1.83 -27.68 -10.29
N ASN A 277 -1.16 -28.67 -10.86
CA ASN A 277 -0.48 -29.70 -10.10
C ASN A 277 0.86 -29.17 -9.61
N LEU A 278 1.09 -29.29 -8.30
CA LEU A 278 2.34 -28.88 -7.65
C LEU A 278 3.57 -29.45 -8.35
N ALA A 279 3.54 -30.73 -8.74
CA ALA A 279 4.67 -31.39 -9.38
C ALA A 279 4.99 -30.87 -10.79
N SER A 280 4.08 -30.11 -11.39
CA SER A 280 4.30 -29.46 -12.68
C SER A 280 4.85 -28.04 -12.54
N TYR A 281 4.85 -27.46 -11.34
CA TYR A 281 5.33 -26.09 -11.16
C TYR A 281 6.81 -25.97 -11.46
N ASP A 282 7.14 -24.92 -12.21
CA ASP A 282 8.50 -24.53 -12.53
C ASP A 282 8.66 -23.03 -12.22
N GLY A 283 9.47 -22.71 -11.23
CA GLY A 283 9.63 -21.35 -10.75
C GLY A 283 10.64 -21.22 -9.62
N GLY A 284 10.88 -19.98 -9.20
CA GLY A 284 11.86 -19.66 -8.19
C GLY A 284 11.75 -18.22 -7.72
N TYR A 285 12.70 -17.79 -6.89
CA TYR A 285 12.71 -16.45 -6.32
C TYR A 285 13.88 -15.63 -6.84
N THR A 286 13.58 -14.49 -7.45
CA THR A 286 14.57 -13.45 -7.70
C THR A 286 14.78 -12.69 -6.40
N THR A 287 16.04 -12.54 -6.00
CA THR A 287 16.38 -11.87 -4.73
C THR A 287 16.83 -10.45 -4.96
N TYR A 288 16.44 -9.56 -4.05
CA TYR A 288 16.84 -8.16 -4.02
C TYR A 288 17.35 -7.80 -2.61
N THR A 289 18.49 -7.14 -2.54
CA THR A 289 18.94 -6.40 -1.36
C THR A 289 19.63 -5.12 -1.83
N ILE A 290 19.88 -4.18 -0.91
CA ILE A 290 20.48 -2.89 -1.23
C ILE A 290 21.47 -2.51 -0.13
N ASP A 291 22.64 -2.02 -0.51
CA ASP A 291 23.67 -1.61 0.44
C ASP A 291 23.25 -0.38 1.25
N GLU A 292 23.60 -0.35 2.54
CA GLU A 292 23.18 0.69 3.49
C GLU A 292 23.68 2.08 3.08
N PHE A 293 24.91 2.19 2.59
CA PHE A 293 25.60 3.47 2.42
C PHE A 293 25.71 3.90 0.96
N SER A 294 25.90 2.96 0.04
CA SER A 294 26.06 3.23 -1.40
C SER A 294 24.74 3.23 -2.16
N PHE A 295 23.66 2.71 -1.57
CA PHE A 295 22.35 2.55 -2.22
C PHE A 295 22.43 1.71 -3.51
N VAL A 296 23.45 0.87 -3.66
CA VAL A 296 23.62 -0.01 -4.81
C VAL A 296 22.84 -1.31 -4.56
N PRO A 297 21.87 -1.67 -5.42
CA PRO A 297 21.15 -2.93 -5.29
C PRO A 297 22.01 -4.12 -5.73
N THR A 298 21.84 -5.24 -5.04
CA THR A 298 22.32 -6.56 -5.48
C THR A 298 21.12 -7.41 -5.82
N ILE A 299 21.06 -7.87 -7.06
CA ILE A 299 19.95 -8.66 -7.59
C ILE A 299 20.49 -10.00 -8.06
N VAL A 300 19.91 -11.09 -7.56
CA VAL A 300 20.23 -12.45 -8.03
C VAL A 300 18.98 -13.01 -8.69
N PRO A 301 18.98 -13.21 -10.02
CA PRO A 301 17.85 -13.79 -10.73
C PRO A 301 17.47 -15.17 -10.20
N ALA A 302 16.19 -15.50 -10.30
CA ALA A 302 15.68 -16.81 -9.93
C ALA A 302 16.38 -17.94 -10.71
N VAL A 303 16.69 -19.02 -9.99
CA VAL A 303 16.94 -20.33 -10.57
C VAL A 303 15.63 -21.10 -10.46
N PHE A 304 15.07 -21.49 -11.60
CA PHE A 304 13.80 -22.19 -11.64
C PHE A 304 13.97 -23.65 -11.21
N LYS A 305 13.04 -24.09 -10.38
CA LYS A 305 13.01 -25.42 -9.78
C LYS A 305 11.67 -26.08 -10.02
N THR A 306 11.71 -27.40 -10.17
CA THR A 306 10.53 -28.26 -10.14
C THR A 306 10.36 -28.90 -8.77
N TYR A 307 9.17 -29.41 -8.50
CA TYR A 307 8.77 -29.92 -7.19
C TYR A 307 8.24 -31.35 -7.28
N ASN A 308 8.42 -32.13 -6.21
CA ASN A 308 7.74 -33.40 -6.01
C ASN A 308 6.29 -33.16 -5.52
N THR A 309 5.48 -34.21 -5.51
CA THR A 309 4.08 -34.11 -5.04
C THR A 309 3.95 -33.74 -3.56
N ASP A 310 5.00 -33.95 -2.77
CA ASP A 310 5.08 -33.56 -1.35
C ASP A 310 5.60 -32.11 -1.16
N GLY A 311 5.90 -31.40 -2.25
CA GLY A 311 6.40 -30.03 -2.23
C GLY A 311 7.91 -29.89 -1.99
N THR A 312 8.64 -31.00 -1.88
CA THR A 312 10.11 -30.96 -1.85
C THR A 312 10.66 -30.61 -3.23
N GLU A 313 11.78 -29.90 -3.27
CA GLU A 313 12.44 -29.54 -4.54
C GLU A 313 12.95 -30.81 -5.23
N ALA A 314 12.58 -31.01 -6.50
CA ALA A 314 13.05 -32.13 -7.32
C ALA A 314 14.40 -31.81 -7.98
N GLY A 315 14.65 -30.53 -8.27
CA GLY A 315 15.91 -30.05 -8.83
C GLY A 315 15.72 -28.78 -9.65
N ASN A 316 16.82 -28.29 -10.23
CA ASN A 316 16.79 -27.17 -11.15
C ASN A 316 16.25 -27.64 -12.51
N SER A 317 15.29 -26.93 -13.08
CA SER A 317 14.71 -27.27 -14.39
C SER A 317 15.63 -26.92 -15.56
N GLY A 318 16.52 -25.94 -15.37
CA GLY A 318 17.31 -25.34 -16.44
C GLY A 318 16.51 -24.33 -17.28
N THR A 319 15.24 -24.10 -16.96
CA THR A 319 14.43 -23.04 -17.55
C THR A 319 15.03 -21.69 -17.24
N THR A 320 15.19 -20.86 -18.27
CA THR A 320 15.67 -19.49 -18.10
C THR A 320 14.61 -18.66 -17.42
N ASN A 321 14.99 -17.90 -16.39
CA ASN A 321 14.11 -16.86 -15.86
C ASN A 321 13.71 -15.87 -16.97
N THR A 322 12.63 -15.15 -16.75
CA THR A 322 12.05 -14.21 -17.69
C THR A 322 12.83 -12.91 -17.85
N GLY A 323 13.99 -12.77 -17.18
CA GLY A 323 14.83 -11.56 -17.22
C GLY A 323 14.27 -10.39 -16.43
N LYS A 324 13.33 -10.63 -15.50
CA LYS A 324 12.73 -9.58 -14.68
C LYS A 324 13.64 -9.12 -13.57
N ILE A 325 13.57 -7.82 -13.29
CA ILE A 325 14.44 -7.14 -12.35
C ILE A 325 13.52 -6.41 -11.35
N PRO A 326 13.55 -6.76 -10.05
CA PRO A 326 12.89 -5.95 -9.04
C PRO A 326 13.64 -4.63 -8.86
N GLU A 327 12.89 -3.56 -8.65
CA GLU A 327 13.43 -2.22 -8.47
C GLU A 327 13.41 -1.78 -7.00
N ARG A 328 14.02 -0.63 -6.68
CA ARG A 328 14.13 -0.13 -5.29
C ARG A 328 12.78 0.15 -4.65
N TYR A 329 11.85 0.73 -5.40
CA TYR A 329 10.57 1.11 -4.86
C TYR A 329 9.56 -0.01 -5.10
N ILE A 330 9.01 -0.51 -4.00
CA ILE A 330 8.08 -1.62 -3.98
C ILE A 330 6.69 -1.04 -4.28
N PRO A 331 6.05 -1.35 -5.42
CA PRO A 331 4.78 -0.74 -5.77
C PRO A 331 3.66 -1.18 -4.84
N ILE A 332 2.52 -0.47 -4.95
CA ILE A 332 1.30 -0.79 -4.22
C ILE A 332 0.95 -2.25 -4.47
N GLY A 333 0.54 -2.99 -3.44
CA GLY A 333 0.06 -4.34 -3.64
C GLY A 333 1.14 -5.42 -3.73
N GLN A 334 2.42 -5.11 -3.95
CA GLN A 334 3.45 -6.13 -4.19
C GLN A 334 3.75 -6.97 -2.95
N GLY A 335 3.65 -8.29 -3.07
CA GLY A 335 4.09 -9.27 -2.07
C GLY A 335 5.48 -9.85 -2.34
N PHE A 336 6.19 -10.25 -1.30
CA PHE A 336 7.50 -10.90 -1.36
C PHE A 336 7.76 -11.72 -0.10
N LYS A 337 8.61 -12.74 -0.20
CA LYS A 337 9.07 -13.49 0.97
C LYS A 337 10.30 -12.84 1.60
N ILE A 338 10.41 -12.99 2.92
CA ILE A 338 11.61 -12.69 3.71
C ILE A 338 11.98 -13.92 4.53
N LEU A 339 13.24 -14.04 4.94
CA LEU A 339 13.71 -15.07 5.88
C LEU A 339 14.10 -14.41 7.20
N ALA A 340 13.44 -14.82 8.29
CA ALA A 340 13.73 -14.28 9.60
C ALA A 340 15.00 -14.91 10.20
N ASN A 341 15.89 -14.07 10.74
CA ASN A 341 17.11 -14.49 11.46
C ASN A 341 16.98 -14.37 12.99
N ALA A 342 15.84 -13.84 13.46
CA ALA A 342 15.43 -13.83 14.85
C ALA A 342 13.90 -13.85 14.93
N SER A 343 13.34 -14.44 15.99
CA SER A 343 11.92 -14.31 16.27
C SER A 343 11.63 -12.91 16.80
N GLY A 344 10.62 -12.24 16.26
CA GLY A 344 10.36 -10.85 16.60
C GLY A 344 9.25 -10.24 15.77
N THR A 345 9.33 -8.93 15.58
CA THR A 345 8.34 -8.15 14.85
C THR A 345 9.01 -7.35 13.75
N LEU A 346 8.67 -7.68 12.51
CA LEU A 346 9.02 -6.90 11.33
C LEU A 346 7.98 -5.78 11.15
N LYS A 347 8.42 -4.57 10.79
CA LYS A 347 7.57 -3.39 10.75
C LYS A 347 7.58 -2.73 9.38
N ALA A 348 6.40 -2.51 8.81
CA ALA A 348 6.19 -1.51 7.77
C ALA A 348 5.73 -0.21 8.45
N LYS A 349 6.24 0.94 8.02
CA LYS A 349 5.94 2.26 8.63
C LYS A 349 5.57 3.29 7.58
N ASN A 350 4.84 4.33 8.00
CA ASN A 350 4.63 5.51 7.16
C ASN A 350 5.95 6.14 6.70
N SER A 351 7.02 6.07 7.49
CA SER A 351 8.37 6.54 7.10
C SER A 351 9.04 5.72 5.99
N HIS A 352 8.48 4.57 5.60
CA HIS A 352 8.95 3.79 4.44
C HIS A 352 8.22 4.18 3.16
N ARG A 353 7.14 4.97 3.24
CA ARG A 353 6.30 5.35 2.09
C ARG A 353 6.99 6.44 1.27
N VAL A 354 6.85 6.34 -0.04
CA VAL A 354 7.43 7.26 -1.01
C VAL A 354 6.51 7.36 -2.22
N TYR A 355 6.56 8.49 -2.92
CA TYR A 355 5.84 8.66 -4.17
C TYR A 355 6.77 8.28 -5.31
N GLU A 356 6.60 7.07 -5.81
CA GLU A 356 7.28 6.60 -7.01
C GLU A 356 6.29 5.85 -7.89
N LYS A 357 6.17 6.27 -9.15
CA LYS A 357 5.35 5.59 -10.16
C LYS A 357 6.12 4.43 -10.77
N GLU A 358 5.41 3.39 -11.17
CA GLU A 358 6.01 2.29 -11.93
C GLU A 358 6.46 2.77 -13.32
N SER A 359 5.72 3.70 -13.93
CA SER A 359 6.12 4.36 -15.18
C SER A 359 7.42 5.17 -15.08
N GLY A 360 7.89 5.49 -13.87
CA GLY A 360 9.17 6.15 -13.61
C GLY A 360 10.39 5.24 -13.78
N GLY A 361 10.19 3.92 -13.81
CA GLY A 361 11.25 2.93 -14.05
C GLY A 361 12.07 2.51 -12.82
N ASN A 362 11.88 3.15 -11.66
CA ASN A 362 12.52 2.73 -10.40
C ASN A 362 11.56 1.93 -9.48
N SER A 363 10.36 1.63 -9.98
CA SER A 363 9.33 0.82 -9.32
C SER A 363 8.76 -0.13 -10.37
N ALA A 364 8.54 -1.39 -10.01
CA ALA A 364 7.95 -2.36 -10.93
C ALA A 364 7.27 -3.51 -10.18
N PHE A 365 6.01 -3.79 -10.51
CA PHE A 365 5.31 -4.95 -9.96
C PHE A 365 5.90 -6.22 -10.58
N PHE A 366 6.44 -7.08 -9.73
CA PHE A 366 7.10 -8.31 -10.11
C PHE A 366 6.08 -9.41 -10.40
N LYS A 367 5.73 -9.54 -11.69
CA LYS A 367 4.76 -10.50 -12.24
C LYS A 367 5.24 -11.05 -13.58
N SER A 368 4.82 -12.24 -14.00
CA SER A 368 5.11 -12.85 -15.31
C SER A 368 4.51 -12.08 -16.48
N ALA A 369 5.38 -11.67 -17.41
CA ALA A 369 4.98 -10.97 -18.63
C ALA A 369 4.34 -11.97 -19.59
N ASN A 370 3.02 -11.91 -19.74
CA ASN A 370 2.27 -12.75 -20.66
C ASN A 370 1.28 -11.92 -21.48
N SER A 371 1.71 -11.23 -22.53
CA SER A 371 0.73 -10.72 -23.50
C SER A 371 0.21 -11.89 -24.34
N LYS A 372 -1.02 -12.38 -24.07
CA LYS A 372 -1.70 -13.25 -25.04
C LYS A 372 -2.13 -12.36 -26.20
N GLY A 373 -1.40 -12.43 -27.32
CA GLY A 373 -1.52 -11.51 -28.45
C GLY A 373 -2.96 -11.09 -28.73
N LYS A 374 -3.20 -9.76 -28.78
CA LYS A 374 -4.51 -9.18 -29.10
C LYS A 374 -5.10 -9.90 -30.31
N LYS A 375 -6.25 -10.55 -30.14
CA LYS A 375 -7.14 -10.74 -31.29
C LYS A 375 -7.52 -9.33 -31.74
N LEU A 376 -7.07 -8.94 -32.93
CA LEU A 376 -7.53 -7.72 -33.59
C LEU A 376 -9.06 -7.71 -33.53
N LYS A 377 -9.63 -6.86 -32.68
CA LYS A 377 -11.00 -6.41 -32.90
C LYS A 377 -10.95 -5.54 -34.15
N ILE A 378 -11.18 -6.17 -35.30
CA ILE A 378 -11.58 -5.44 -36.50
C ILE A 378 -12.90 -4.78 -36.12
N GLN A 379 -12.84 -3.52 -35.70
CA GLN A 379 -14.04 -2.69 -35.65
C GLN A 379 -14.45 -2.46 -37.09
N PHE A 380 -15.51 -3.15 -37.51
CA PHE A 380 -16.23 -2.73 -38.70
C PHE A 380 -16.93 -1.41 -38.35
N SER A 381 -16.35 -0.30 -38.81
CA SER A 381 -17.05 0.98 -38.86
C SER A 381 -17.90 1.03 -40.12
N GLN A 382 -19.20 1.30 -39.93
CA GLN A 382 -20.21 1.78 -40.91
C GLN A 382 -20.74 0.71 -41.89
N LEU A 383 -22.05 0.58 -42.11
CA LEU A 383 -23.13 1.57 -42.24
C LEU A 383 -24.35 1.30 -41.34
#